data_AF-A0AAD2CWD1-F1
#
_entry.id   AF-A0AAD2CWD1-F1
#
_cell.length_a   1.000
_cell.length_b   1.000
_cell.length_c   1.000
_cell.angle_alpha   90.00
_cell.angle_beta   90.00
_cell.angle_gamma   90.00
#
_symmetry.space_group_name_H-M   'P 1'
#
loop_
_entity.id
_entity.type
_entity.pdbx_description
1 polymer ?
#
loop_
_entity_poly.entity_id
_entity_poly.type
_entity_poly.pdbx_seq_one_letter_code
_entity_poly.pdbx_strand_id
1 'polypeptide(L)' 'MNVKNMLGWRPLDLACVGGHLEVVKVLVAAKRADVNVQHRWLRTTVLDLACGYGHLEVAKLLVEKGADVRANGPARLYGA' A
#
# COMPACT_ATOMS: atom_id res chain seq x y z
N MET A 1 -13.84 -1.03 2.95
CA MET A 1 -14.45 -0.11 1.97
C MET A 1 -13.53 -0.09 0.76
N ASN A 2 -13.94 -0.64 -0.39
CA ASN A 2 -13.07 -0.76 -1.57
C ASN A 2 -13.34 0.37 -2.58
N VAL A 3 -13.45 1.60 -2.09
CA VAL A 3 -13.69 2.78 -2.92
C VAL A 3 -12.37 3.12 -3.60
N LYS A 4 -12.29 2.85 -4.91
CA LYS A 4 -11.17 3.23 -5.78
C LYS A 4 -11.62 4.42 -6.62
N ASN A 5 -10.75 5.39 -6.84
CA ASN A 5 -11.03 6.45 -7.82
C ASN A 5 -10.94 5.89 -9.26
N MET A 6 -11.26 6.70 -10.27
CA MET A 6 -11.20 6.30 -11.69
C MET A 6 -9.81 5.79 -12.11
N LEU A 7 -8.76 6.20 -11.40
CA LEU A 7 -7.38 5.80 -11.60
C LEU A 7 -6.99 4.56 -10.78
N GLY A 8 -7.92 3.91 -10.09
CA GLY A 8 -7.67 2.70 -9.30
C GLY A 8 -7.07 2.92 -7.91
N TRP A 9 -6.86 4.17 -7.50
CA TRP A 9 -6.28 4.52 -6.21
C TRP A 9 -7.30 4.44 -5.10
N ARG A 10 -6.89 3.78 -4.00
CA ARG A 10 -7.64 3.73 -2.76
C ARG A 10 -7.16 4.84 -1.82
N PRO A 11 -7.98 5.22 -0.83
CA PRO A 11 -7.54 6.12 0.23
C PRO A 11 -6.25 5.65 0.93
N LEU A 12 -6.08 4.33 1.09
CA LEU A 12 -4.88 3.75 1.68
C LEU A 12 -3.65 3.92 0.79
N ASP A 13 -3.79 3.81 -0.54
CA ASP A 13 -2.69 4.02 -1.50
C ASP A 13 -2.18 5.46 -1.40
N LEU A 14 -3.09 6.44 -1.36
CA LEU A 14 -2.76 7.86 -1.24
C LEU A 14 -2.10 8.18 0.11
N ALA A 15 -2.60 7.63 1.20
CA ALA A 15 -2.00 7.81 2.53
C ALA A 15 -0.58 7.23 2.62
N CYS A 16 -0.32 6.11 1.94
CA CYS A 16 1.01 5.50 1.91
C CYS A 16 1.98 6.28 1.02
N VAL A 17 1.54 6.81 -0.12
CA VAL A 17 2.37 7.72 -0.95
C VAL A 17 2.71 9.01 -0.20
N GLY A 18 1.74 9.58 0.51
CA GLY A 18 1.93 10.81 1.28
C GLY A 18 2.66 10.62 2.62
N GLY A 19 2.96 9.40 3.05
CA GLY A 19 3.63 9.13 4.32
C GLY A 19 2.77 9.46 5.56
N HIS A 20 1.44 9.54 5.40
CA HIS A 20 0.53 9.99 6.45
C HIS A 20 0.21 8.87 7.46
N LEU A 21 1.17 8.57 8.35
CA LEU A 21 1.09 7.45 9.30
C LEU A 21 -0.23 7.38 10.08
N GLU A 22 -0.69 8.49 10.66
CA GLU A 22 -1.93 8.51 11.44
C GLU A 22 -3.17 8.20 10.59
N VAL A 23 -3.18 8.65 9.33
CA VAL A 23 -4.25 8.33 8.38
C VAL A 23 -4.21 6.84 8.02
N VAL A 24 -3.02 6.27 7.82
CA VAL A 24 -2.86 4.83 7.57
C VAL A 24 -3.37 4.01 8.76
N LYS A 25 -3.05 4.40 10.00
CA LYS A 25 -3.56 3.74 11.21
C LYS A 25 -5.08 3.70 11.25
N VAL A 26 -5.74 4.85 11.02
CA VAL A 26 -7.21 4.94 11.01
C VAL A 26 -7.81 4.07 9.90
N LEU A 27 -7.25 4.13 8.69
CA LEU A 27 -7.74 3.36 7.54
C LEU A 27 -7.58 1.86 7.71
N VAL A 28 -6.45 1.40 8.27
CA VAL A 28 -6.21 -0.01 8.54
C VAL A 28 -7.04 -0.51 9.73
N ALA A 29 -7.27 0.32 10.74
CA ALA A 29 -8.15 0.00 11.87
C ALA A 29 -9.62 -0.14 11.48
N ALA A 30 -10.05 0.48 10.38
CA ALA A 30 -11.41 0.38 9.85
C ALA A 30 -11.73 -0.98 9.19
N LYS A 31 -11.46 -2.10 9.89
CA LYS A 31 -11.91 -3.52 9.76
C LYS A 31 -12.14 -4.16 8.37
N ARG A 32 -11.84 -3.51 7.26
CA ARG A 32 -12.08 -3.98 5.88
C ARG A 32 -11.09 -3.42 4.86
N ALA A 33 -9.93 -2.93 5.31
CA ALA A 33 -8.87 -2.47 4.42
C ALA A 33 -7.90 -3.63 4.20
N ASP A 34 -8.04 -4.30 3.04
CA ASP A 34 -7.08 -5.30 2.62
C ASP A 34 -5.80 -4.60 2.15
N VAL A 35 -4.70 -4.82 2.89
CA VAL A 35 -3.39 -4.22 2.67
C VAL A 35 -2.62 -4.91 1.53
N ASN A 36 -3.06 -6.08 1.08
CA ASN A 36 -2.38 -6.85 0.03
C ASN A 36 -2.98 -6.63 -1.36
N VAL A 37 -4.02 -5.79 -1.47
CA VAL A 37 -4.62 -5.46 -2.76
C VAL A 37 -3.63 -4.69 -3.61
N GLN A 38 -3.40 -5.20 -4.82
CA GLN A 38 -2.61 -4.53 -5.84
C GLN A 38 -3.38 -3.36 -6.47
N HIS A 39 -2.67 -2.27 -6.68
CA HIS A 39 -3.10 -1.17 -7.52
C HIS A 39 -3.26 -1.67 -8.96
N ARG A 40 -4.45 -1.45 -9.54
CA ARG A 40 -4.84 -2.06 -10.83
C ARG A 40 -3.86 -1.76 -11.96
N TRP A 41 -3.36 -0.52 -12.00
CA TRP A 41 -2.56 -0.03 -13.14
C TRP A 41 -1.07 -0.15 -12.91
N LEU A 42 -0.64 0.09 -11.67
CA LEU A 42 0.78 0.10 -11.30
C LEU A 42 1.27 -1.29 -10.90
N ARG A 43 0.34 -2.23 -10.65
CA ARG A 43 0.62 -3.56 -10.11
C ARG A 43 1.45 -3.53 -8.82
N THR A 44 1.36 -2.44 -8.07
CA THR A 44 2.07 -2.21 -6.81
C THR A 44 1.11 -2.37 -5.63
N THR A 45 1.63 -2.76 -4.48
CA THR A 45 0.91 -2.78 -3.21
C THR A 45 1.14 -1.48 -2.43
N VAL A 46 0.37 -1.26 -1.37
CA VAL A 46 0.59 -0.14 -0.45
C VAL A 46 1.96 -0.19 0.23
N LEU A 47 2.49 -1.40 0.42
CA LEU A 47 3.84 -1.61 0.93
C LEU A 47 4.89 -1.17 -0.08
N ASP A 48 4.74 -1.53 -1.36
CA ASP A 48 5.63 -1.05 -2.44
C ASP A 48 5.65 0.48 -2.53
N LEU A 49 4.48 1.10 -2.39
CA LEU A 49 4.37 2.57 -2.39
C LEU A 49 5.09 3.16 -1.17
N ALA A 50 4.80 2.69 0.05
CA ALA A 50 5.47 3.20 1.24
C ALA A 50 7.01 3.04 1.16
N CYS A 51 7.49 1.90 0.66
CA CYS A 51 8.92 1.64 0.46
C CYS A 51 9.54 2.52 -0.64
N GLY A 52 8.87 2.66 -1.79
CA GLY A 52 9.37 3.46 -2.92
C GLY A 52 9.52 4.95 -2.60
N TYR A 53 8.68 5.47 -1.70
CA TYR A 53 8.76 6.85 -1.22
C TYR A 53 9.58 7.01 0.08
N GLY A 54 10.11 5.93 0.66
CA GLY A 54 10.99 5.97 1.85
C GLY A 54 10.26 6.15 3.19
N HIS A 55 8.96 5.88 3.25
CA HIS A 55 8.15 6.07 4.46
C HIS A 55 8.28 4.87 5.42
N LEU A 56 9.40 4.81 6.13
CA LEU A 56 9.76 3.70 7.02
C LEU A 56 8.66 3.36 8.05
N GLU A 57 8.12 4.37 8.72
CA GLU A 57 7.11 4.17 9.77
C GLU A 57 5.78 3.63 9.21
N VAL A 58 5.42 4.04 8.00
CA VAL A 58 4.25 3.48 7.29
C VAL A 58 4.51 2.04 6.88
N ALA A 59 5.70 1.73 6.36
CA ALA A 59 6.07 0.37 5.97
C ALA A 59 6.05 -0.58 7.17
N LYS A 60 6.61 -0.19 8.32
CA LYS A 60 6.54 -0.97 9.57
C LYS A 60 5.10 -1.26 9.97
N LEU A 61 4.24 -0.25 9.99
CA LEU A 61 2.83 -0.41 10.34
C LEU A 61 2.11 -1.37 9.39
N LEU A 62 2.37 -1.28 8.08
CA LEU A 62 1.76 -2.17 7.09
C LEU A 62 2.20 -3.63 7.31
N VAL A 63 3.48 -3.86 7.58
CA VAL A 63 4.02 -5.21 7.88
C VAL A 63 3.40 -5.78 9.16
N GLU A 64 3.28 -4.99 10.22
CA GLU A 64 2.57 -5.39 11.46
C GLU A 64 1.11 -5.78 11.22
N LYS A 65 0.49 -5.21 10.18
CA LYS A 65 -0.90 -5.46 9.80
C LYS A 65 -1.07 -6.59 8.80
N GLY A 66 0.01 -7.33 8.52
CA GLY A 66 -0.01 -8.49 7.64
C GLY A 66 0.14 -8.15 6.15
N ALA A 67 0.78 -7.02 5.83
CA ALA A 67 1.19 -6.76 4.46
C ALA A 67 2.23 -7.79 4.02
N ASP A 68 2.02 -8.36 2.85
CA ASP A 68 2.92 -9.34 2.27
C ASP A 68 4.20 -8.64 1.81
N VAL A 69 5.30 -8.89 2.52
CA VAL A 69 6.65 -8.43 2.18
C VAL A 69 7.19 -9.05 0.90
N ARG A 70 6.58 -10.15 0.43
CA ARG A 70 6.87 -10.77 -0.87
C ARG A 70 5.91 -10.31 -1.96
N ALA A 71 5.02 -9.36 -1.66
CA ALA A 71 4.21 -8.72 -2.69
C ALA A 71 5.17 -8.29 -3.81
N ASN A 72 5.03 -8.94 -4.96
CA ASN A 72 5.85 -8.67 -6.13
C ASN A 72 5.60 -7.21 -6.53
N GLY A 73 6.40 -6.29 -6.00
CA GLY A 73 6.68 -5.02 -6.63
C GLY A 73 7.20 -5.26 -8.05
N PRO A 74 7.45 -4.22 -8.85
CA PRO A 74 7.84 -4.34 -10.26
C PRO A 74 9.14 -5.13 -10.55
N ALA A 75 9.70 -5.87 -9.59
CA ALA A 75 10.81 -6.82 -9.74
C ALA A 75 10.61 -7.86 -10.87
N ARG A 76 9.38 -8.09 -11.36
CA ARG A 76 9.14 -8.93 -12.55
C ARG A 76 9.25 -8.21 -13.90
N LEU A 77 9.51 -6.90 -13.92
CA LEU A 77 9.74 -6.11 -15.15
C LEU A 77 11.22 -5.79 -15.39
N TYR A 78 12.11 -6.03 -14.41
CA TYR A 78 13.54 -5.72 -14.53
C TYR A 78 14.49 -6.94 -14.51
N GLY A 79 13.99 -8.18 -14.58
CA GLY A 79 14.92 -9.32 -14.75
C GLY A 79 14.26 -10.68 -14.86
N ALA A 80 14.20 -11.21 -16.09
CA ALA A 80 14.87 -12.43 -16.59
C ALA A 80 14.22 -12.81 -17.92
#